data_AF-A0A962G2X0-F1
#
_entry.id   AF-A0A962G2X0-F1
#
_cell.length_a   1.000
_cell.length_b   1.000
_cell.length_c   1.000
_cell.angle_alpha   90.00
_cell.angle_beta   90.00
_cell.angle_gamma   90.00
#
_symmetry.space_group_name_H-M   'P 1'
#
loop_
_entity.id
_entity.type
_entity.pdbx_description
1 polymer ?
#
loop_
_entity_poly.entity_id
_entity_poly.type
_entity_poly.pdbx_seq_one_letter_code
_entity_poly.pdbx_strand_id
1 'polypeptide(L)' 'MLEHQRRFLDLALHCQALRFGDFTLKSGRQSPYFFNAGRFDHGAAMAALGVCYAEALIAAKLDFDMLFGPA' A
#
# COMPACT_ATOMS: atom_id res chain seq x y z
N MET A 1 6.12 14.76 3.17
CA MET A 1 5.86 13.31 3.22
C MET A 1 5.98 12.87 4.67
N LEU A 2 4.95 12.21 5.20
CA LEU A 2 4.98 11.68 6.58
C LEU A 2 5.85 10.42 6.63
N GLU A 3 6.41 10.10 7.79
CA GLU A 3 7.36 8.98 7.94
C GLU A 3 6.75 7.63 7.52
N HIS A 4 5.49 7.39 7.89
CA HIS A 4 4.74 6.19 7.53
C HIS A 4 4.58 6.03 6.00
N GLN A 5 4.49 7.13 5.25
CA GLN A 5 4.38 7.09 3.79
C GLN A 5 5.71 6.62 3.18
N ARG A 6 6.85 7.04 3.73
CA ARG A 6 8.18 6.62 3.25
C ARG A 6 8.39 5.14 3.52
N ARG A 7 8.13 4.70 4.75
CA ARG A 7 8.18 3.28 5.15
C ARG A 7 7.28 2.41 4.28
N PHE A 8 6.08 2.88 3.95
CA PHE A 8 5.16 2.15 3.05
C PHE A 8 5.75 2.00 1.64
N LEU A 9 6.32 3.06 1.05
CA LEU A 9 6.95 2.97 -0.27
C LEU A 9 8.18 2.06 -0.26
N ASP A 10 9.02 2.13 0.78
CA ASP A 10 10.18 1.26 0.94
C ASP A 10 9.75 -0.22 1.05
N LEU A 11 8.72 -0.50 1.85
CA LEU A 11 8.11 -1.82 1.94
C LEU A 11 7.54 -2.28 0.58
N ALA A 12 6.83 -1.40 -0.13
CA ALA A 12 6.22 -1.72 -1.41
C ALA A 12 7.28 -2.03 -2.49
N LEU A 13 8.40 -1.31 -2.48
CA LEU A 13 9.55 -1.59 -3.34
C LEU A 13 10.20 -2.93 -2.98
N HIS A 14 10.44 -3.16 -1.69
CA HIS A 14 11.06 -4.38 -1.18
C HIS A 14 10.25 -5.63 -1.53
N CYS A 15 8.93 -5.59 -1.32
CA CYS A 15 8.02 -6.68 -1.66
C CYS A 15 7.71 -6.77 -3.17
N GLN A 16 8.26 -5.88 -4.01
CA GLN A 16 7.88 -5.74 -5.42
C GLN A 16 6.38 -5.52 -5.64
N ALA A 17 5.69 -4.99 -4.63
CA ALA A 17 4.32 -4.50 -4.75
C ALA A 17 4.28 -3.27 -5.65
N LEU A 18 5.26 -2.36 -5.53
CA LEU A 18 5.49 -1.25 -6.44
C LEU A 18 6.62 -1.58 -7.41
N ARG A 19 6.34 -1.54 -8.71
CA ARG A 19 7.33 -1.77 -9.77
C ARG A 19 7.28 -0.68 -10.83
N PHE A 20 8.43 -0.37 -11.41
CA PHE A 20 8.57 0.57 -12.52
C PHE A 20 8.88 -0.16 -13.83
N GLY A 21 8.38 0.36 -14.95
CA GLY A 21 8.42 -0.27 -16.27
C GLY A 21 7.17 0.06 -17.08
N ASP A 22 6.98 -0.60 -18.21
CA ASP A 22 5.81 -0.37 -19.07
C ASP A 22 4.66 -1.32 -18.73
N PHE A 23 3.56 -0.76 -18.20
CA PHE A 23 2.39 -1.54 -17.82
C PHE A 23 1.12 -0.98 -18.48
N THR A 24 0.26 -1.87 -18.97
CA THR A 24 -1.09 -1.51 -19.41
C THR A 24 -2.08 -1.73 -18.28
N LEU A 25 -2.77 -0.68 -17.86
CA LEU A 25 -3.77 -0.73 -16.79
C LEU A 25 -5.11 -1.30 -17.29
N LYS A 26 -6.01 -1.67 -16.39
CA LYS A 26 -7.37 -2.17 -16.73
C LYS A 26 -8.17 -1.19 -17.60
N SER A 27 -7.88 0.11 -17.50
CA SER A 27 -8.48 1.15 -18.35
C SER A 27 -7.89 1.23 -19.76
N GLY A 28 -6.86 0.44 -20.08
CA GLY A 28 -6.08 0.53 -21.32
C GLY A 28 -4.97 1.58 -21.29
N ARG A 29 -4.87 2.39 -20.23
CA ARG A 29 -3.81 3.40 -20.08
C ARG A 29 -2.43 2.75 -19.91
N GLN A 30 -1.42 3.28 -20.61
CA GLN A 30 -0.02 2.95 -20.34
C GLN A 30 0.49 3.71 -19.11
N SER A 31 1.15 3.00 -18.21
CA SER A 31 1.66 3.50 -16.94
C SER A 31 3.13 3.11 -16.76
N PRO A 32 4.00 4.05 -16.33
CA PRO A 32 5.42 3.77 -16.06
C PRO A 32 5.64 3.01 -14.74
N TYR A 33 4.56 2.68 -14.03
CA TYR A 33 4.60 1.89 -12.81
C TYR A 33 3.31 1.07 -12.64
N PHE A 34 3.42 0.02 -11.84
CA PHE A 34 2.29 -0.79 -11.42
C PHE A 34 2.37 -1.08 -9.93
N PHE A 35 1.21 -1.04 -9.26
CA PHE A 35 1.09 -1.37 -7.84
C PHE A 35 0.21 -2.62 -7.66
N ASN A 36 0.74 -3.65 -7.01
CA ASN A 36 0.04 -4.88 -6.68
C ASN A 36 0.14 -5.16 -5.17
N ALA A 37 -0.92 -4.83 -4.43
CA ALA A 37 -1.00 -5.09 -2.99
C ALA A 37 -0.93 -6.58 -2.64
N GLY A 38 -1.28 -7.49 -3.57
CA GLY A 38 -1.18 -8.93 -3.36
C GLY A 38 0.25 -9.46 -3.20
N ARG A 39 1.27 -8.60 -3.36
CA ARG A 39 2.67 -8.91 -3.10
C ARG A 39 3.08 -8.76 -1.63
N PHE A 40 2.22 -8.20 -0.77
CA PHE A 40 2.40 -8.28 0.67
C PHE A 40 1.91 -9.64 1.18
N ASP A 41 2.58 -10.71 0.77
CA ASP A 41 2.10 -12.10 0.81
C ASP A 41 2.66 -12.94 1.97
N HIS A 42 3.42 -12.34 2.88
CA HIS A 42 3.99 -12.99 4.05
C HIS A 42 3.75 -12.18 5.32
N GLY A 43 3.77 -12.85 6.47
CA GLY A 43 3.33 -12.28 7.75
C GLY A 43 4.04 -10.98 8.14
N ALA A 44 5.35 -10.87 7.91
CA ALA A 44 6.11 -9.66 8.22
C ALA A 44 5.68 -8.46 7.36
N ALA A 45 5.46 -8.67 6.05
CA ALA A 45 4.96 -7.64 5.16
C ALA A 45 3.54 -7.21 5.52
N MET A 46 2.65 -8.16 5.83
CA MET A 46 1.28 -7.85 6.27
C MET A 46 1.26 -7.06 7.58
N ALA A 47 2.10 -7.42 8.55
CA ALA A 47 2.22 -6.69 9.81
C ALA A 47 2.71 -5.25 9.58
N ALA A 48 3.77 -5.08 8.78
CA ALA A 48 4.30 -3.77 8.43
C ALA A 48 3.28 -2.91 7.66
N LEU A 49 2.53 -3.52 6.75
CA LEU A 49 1.43 -2.89 6.01
C LEU A 49 0.35 -2.39 6.98
N GLY A 50 -0.08 -3.23 7.93
CA GLY A 50 -1.07 -2.87 8.94
C GLY A 50 -0.66 -1.65 9.78
N VAL A 51 0.61 -1.59 10.20
CA VAL A 51 1.14 -0.41 10.92
C VAL A 51 1.06 0.84 10.06
N CYS A 52 1.43 0.77 8.78
CA CYS A 52 1.35 1.93 7.88
C CYS A 52 -0.09 2.44 7.72
N TYR A 53 -1.07 1.54 7.59
CA TYR A 53 -2.49 1.91 7.52
C TYR A 53 -3.00 2.52 8.83
N ALA A 54 -2.62 1.96 9.98
CA ALA A 54 -3.01 2.50 11.29
C ALA A 54 -2.45 3.92 11.51
N GLU A 55 -1.18 4.15 11.16
CA GLU A 55 -0.55 5.47 11.25
C GLU A 55 -1.21 6.49 10.30
N ALA A 56 -1.60 6.05 9.09
CA ALA A 56 -2.33 6.89 8.15
C ALA A 56 -3.73 7.25 8.67
N LEU A 57 -4.44 6.31 9.31
CA LEU A 57 -5.76 6.53 9.89
C LEU A 57 -5.70 7.52 11.07
N ILE A 58 -4.73 7.35 11.97
CA ILE A 58 -4.48 8.28 13.08
C ILE A 58 -4.16 9.69 12.55
N ALA A 59 -3.32 9.79 11.52
CA ALA A 59 -2.97 11.06 10.89
C ALA A 59 -4.17 11.73 10.20
N ALA A 60 -5.12 10.96 9.67
CA ALA A 60 -6.32 11.46 9.01
C ALA A 60 -7.33 12.08 9.99
N LYS A 61 -7.24 11.78 11.29
CA LYS A 61 -8.13 12.30 12.35
C LYS A 61 -9.62 12.13 12.01
N LEU A 62 -9.96 10.95 11.50
CA LEU A 62 -11.34 10.56 11.20
C LEU A 62 -11.94 9.89 12.43
N ASP A 63 -13.19 10.25 12.75
CA ASP A 63 -13.98 9.50 13.73
C ASP A 63 -14.58 8.27 13.05
N PHE A 64 -14.51 7.11 13.73
CA PHE A 64 -15.08 5.86 13.26
C PHE A 64 -15.31 4.92 14.45
N ASP A 65 -16.32 4.06 14.33
CA ASP A 65 -16.64 3.05 15.35
C ASP A 65 -16.21 1.64 14.94
N MET A 66 -15.91 1.43 13.65
CA MET A 66 -15.60 0.13 13.08
C MET A 66 -14.68 0.24 11.87
N LEU A 67 -13.81 -0.76 11.68
CA LEU A 67 -13.09 -0.99 10.43
C LEU A 67 -13.75 -2.13 9.66
N PHE A 68 -14.11 -1.87 8.40
CA PHE A 68 -14.72 -2.86 7.51
C PHE A 68 -13.76 -3.24 6.38
N GLY A 69 -13.51 -4.54 6.19
CA GLY A 69 -12.70 -5.09 5.10
C GLY A 69 -13.57 -5.90 4.13
N PRO A 70 -13.68 -5.52 2.86
CA PRO A 70 -14.43 -6.31 1.87
C PRO A 70 -13.72 -7.65 1.58
N ALA A 71 -14.52 -8.68 1.28
CA ALA A 71 -14.04 -10.02 0.89
C ALA A 71 -13.49 -10.05 -0.55
#